data_AF-A0A199VCC0-F1
#
_entry.id   AF-A0A199VCC0-F1
#
_cell.length_a   1.000
_cell.length_b   1.000
_cell.length_c   1.000
_cell.angle_alpha   90.00
_cell.angle_beta   90.00
_cell.angle_gamma   90.00
#
_symmetry.space_group_name_H-M   'P 1'
#
loop_
_entity.id
_entity.type
_entity.pdbx_description
1 polymer ?
#
loop_
_entity_poly.entity_id
_entity_poly.type
_entity_poly.pdbx_seq_one_letter_code
_entity_poly.pdbx_strand_id
1 'polypeptide(L)'
;MVMETKSIPILLLGCGGVGRHLLRHILSCRSLHSQMEFVNLIPGGCQLFTDSEAKGKIIDVARLLSTSTGLAVVDCSASSEIVDTLKEVMSLGCCVVLANKKPLTCAIEDFEKLVFHFRRIRFESTVGAGLPVIASVTRIIASGDPISRIMGSLSGTLGYVMSELEDGKPFSQVVKAAKSLGFTEPDPRDDLSGMDVARKGLILARLLGWKMSLNDIKVESLYPSEFGPGSMTTEVFLGSAISQLDKSIEERVTAASSKGNVLRYVCVIENSRCQVGLQEIPKDSPLGRLRGSDNVVEICSRCYANSPLVIQGAGAGNDTTAAGVLADIIDLQDLFK
;
A
#
# COMPACT_ATOMS: atom_id res chain seq x y z
N MET A 1 38.93 8.23 -10.64
CA MET A 1 38.37 6.88 -10.39
C MET A 1 37.05 6.83 -11.11
N VAL A 2 36.94 6.04 -12.17
CA VAL A 2 35.65 5.77 -12.81
C VAL A 2 34.88 4.88 -11.83
N MET A 3 33.76 5.34 -11.28
CA MET A 3 32.93 4.48 -10.43
C MET A 3 32.32 3.41 -11.33
N GLU A 4 32.50 2.15 -10.95
CA GLU A 4 31.99 0.99 -11.70
C GLU A 4 30.45 1.05 -11.68
N THR A 5 29.80 1.08 -12.84
CA THR A 5 28.34 1.04 -12.93
C THR A 5 27.82 -0.29 -12.39
N LYS A 6 27.12 -0.24 -11.26
CA LYS A 6 26.47 -1.41 -10.64
C LYS A 6 25.31 -1.90 -11.52
N SER A 7 25.15 -3.22 -11.63
CA SER A 7 24.03 -3.83 -12.33
C SER A 7 23.12 -4.54 -11.34
N ILE A 8 21.81 -4.29 -11.39
CA ILE A 8 20.82 -4.98 -10.56
C ILE A 8 19.99 -5.91 -11.45
N PRO A 9 20.23 -7.23 -11.42
CA PRO A 9 19.32 -8.20 -12.02
C PRO A 9 17.97 -8.18 -11.32
N ILE A 10 16.89 -8.11 -12.10
CA ILE A 10 15.51 -8.09 -11.60
C ILE A 10 14.76 -9.32 -12.09
N LEU A 11 14.05 -9.99 -11.17
CA LEU A 11 13.02 -10.98 -11.47
C LEU A 11 11.65 -10.40 -11.09
N LEU A 12 10.85 -10.04 -12.10
CA LEU A 12 9.53 -9.44 -11.88
C LEU A 12 8.43 -10.51 -11.82
N LEU A 13 7.65 -10.49 -10.74
CA LEU A 13 6.46 -11.30 -10.53
C LEU A 13 5.22 -10.42 -10.74
N GLY A 14 4.38 -10.78 -11.71
CA GLY A 14 3.15 -10.06 -12.05
C GLY A 14 3.36 -8.90 -13.04
N CYS A 15 2.94 -9.10 -14.29
CA CYS A 15 2.92 -8.05 -15.33
C CYS A 15 1.50 -7.47 -15.53
N GLY A 16 0.82 -7.18 -14.41
CA GLY A 16 -0.45 -6.46 -14.38
C GLY A 16 -0.27 -4.96 -14.66
N GLY A 17 -1.18 -4.12 -14.15
CA GLY A 17 -1.13 -2.67 -14.31
C GLY A 17 0.21 -2.07 -13.84
N VAL A 18 0.58 -2.32 -12.58
CA VAL A 18 1.84 -1.84 -11.96
C VAL A 18 3.06 -2.43 -12.66
N GLY A 19 3.15 -3.76 -12.80
CA GLY A 19 4.32 -4.40 -13.42
C GLY A 19 4.61 -3.93 -14.84
N ARG A 20 3.57 -3.66 -15.66
CA ARG A 20 3.78 -3.08 -17.01
C ARG A 20 4.32 -1.65 -16.96
N HIS A 21 3.87 -0.82 -16.02
CA HIS A 21 4.41 0.53 -15.86
C HIS A 21 5.84 0.50 -15.34
N LEU A 22 6.16 -0.41 -14.41
CA LEU A 22 7.53 -0.61 -13.94
C LEU A 22 8.47 -0.97 -15.10
N LEU A 23 8.09 -1.92 -15.95
CA LEU A 23 8.89 -2.26 -17.15
C LEU A 23 9.10 -1.05 -18.06
N ARG A 24 8.06 -0.22 -18.27
CA ARG A 24 8.19 1.01 -19.07
C ARG A 24 9.14 2.00 -18.41
N HIS A 25 9.03 2.25 -17.10
CA HIS A 25 9.91 3.15 -16.36
C HIS A 25 11.36 2.69 -16.45
N ILE A 26 11.62 1.39 -16.24
CA ILE A 26 12.97 0.81 -16.36
C ILE A 26 13.55 1.05 -17.76
N LEU A 27 12.74 0.91 -18.81
CA LEU A 27 13.17 1.12 -20.19
C LEU A 27 13.37 2.61 -20.53
N SER A 28 12.47 3.49 -20.08
CA SER A 28 12.52 4.93 -20.38
C SER A 28 13.59 5.67 -19.59
N CYS A 29 13.90 5.22 -18.37
CA CYS A 29 14.85 5.87 -17.47
C CYS A 29 16.30 5.38 -17.64
N ARG A 30 16.59 4.49 -18.60
CA ARG A 30 17.96 3.98 -18.83
C ARG A 30 19.00 5.08 -19.04
N SER A 31 18.65 6.13 -19.78
CA SER A 31 19.56 7.27 -20.01
C SER A 31 19.79 8.07 -18.73
N LEU A 32 18.76 8.25 -17.90
CA LEU A 32 18.86 9.00 -16.65
C LEU A 32 19.68 8.23 -15.60
N HIS A 33 19.45 6.93 -15.46
CA HIS A 33 20.20 6.09 -14.52
C HIS A 33 21.68 5.91 -14.94
N SER A 34 21.96 5.87 -16.24
CA SER A 34 23.34 5.81 -16.74
C SER A 34 24.07 7.15 -16.65
N GLN A 35 23.37 8.28 -16.80
CA GLN A 35 23.96 9.62 -16.65
C GLN A 35 24.24 10.00 -15.19
N MET A 36 23.48 9.46 -14.25
CA MET A 36 23.63 9.75 -12.82
C MET A 36 24.48 8.70 -12.07
N GLU A 37 25.17 7.81 -12.78
CA GLU A 37 26.00 6.71 -12.22
C GLU A 37 25.27 5.77 -11.22
N PHE A 38 23.93 5.80 -11.15
CA PHE A 38 23.16 5.07 -10.14
C PHE A 38 23.19 3.54 -10.38
N VAL A 39 22.61 3.05 -11.50
CA VAL A 39 22.48 1.60 -11.78
C VAL A 39 22.21 1.31 -13.26
N ASN A 40 22.84 0.29 -13.84
CA ASN A 40 22.39 -0.34 -15.10
C ASN A 40 21.36 -1.44 -14.81
N LEU A 41 20.08 -1.16 -15.02
CA LEU A 41 19.02 -2.18 -14.96
C LEU A 41 19.01 -2.97 -16.27
N ILE A 42 19.61 -4.16 -16.26
CA ILE A 42 19.59 -5.08 -17.40
C ILE A 42 18.34 -5.95 -17.28
N PRO A 43 17.33 -5.84 -18.16
CA PRO A 43 16.31 -6.86 -18.25
C PRO A 43 16.97 -8.10 -18.87
N GLY A 44 17.41 -9.03 -18.02
CA GLY A 44 17.48 -10.43 -18.43
C GLY A 44 16.04 -10.86 -18.71
N GLY A 45 15.78 -11.40 -19.91
CA GLY A 45 14.45 -11.74 -20.45
C GLY A 45 13.27 -11.78 -19.47
N CYS A 46 12.27 -10.94 -19.70
CA CYS A 46 11.02 -10.97 -18.94
C CYS A 46 10.31 -12.32 -19.16
N GLN A 47 10.40 -13.22 -18.19
CA GLN A 47 9.64 -14.48 -18.17
C GLN A 47 8.44 -14.32 -17.25
N LEU A 48 7.25 -14.47 -17.81
CA LEU A 48 6.00 -14.50 -17.06
C LEU A 48 5.81 -15.92 -16.53
N PHE A 49 5.61 -16.07 -15.22
CA PHE A 49 5.35 -17.38 -14.64
C PHE A 49 3.95 -17.44 -14.03
N THR A 50 3.21 -18.50 -14.38
CA THR A 50 1.95 -18.94 -13.78
C THR A 50 2.14 -20.42 -13.39
N ASP A 51 1.60 -20.85 -12.25
CA ASP A 51 1.65 -22.22 -11.69
C ASP A 51 2.91 -22.66 -10.91
N SER A 52 2.87 -23.86 -10.32
CA SER A 52 3.91 -24.46 -9.48
C SER A 52 5.27 -24.64 -10.19
N GLU A 53 5.29 -24.78 -11.51
CA GLU A 53 6.51 -24.72 -12.32
C GLU A 53 7.23 -23.37 -12.20
N ALA A 54 6.49 -22.29 -11.90
CA ALA A 54 7.05 -20.97 -11.62
C ALA A 54 7.99 -21.01 -10.42
N LYS A 55 7.58 -21.69 -9.34
CA LYS A 55 8.31 -21.67 -8.08
C LYS A 55 9.70 -22.28 -8.24
N GLY A 56 9.78 -23.46 -8.88
CA GLY A 56 11.07 -24.11 -9.17
C GLY A 56 12.00 -23.21 -9.98
N LYS A 57 11.48 -22.62 -11.07
CA LYS A 57 12.25 -21.71 -11.93
C LYS A 57 12.71 -20.44 -11.20
N ILE A 58 11.85 -19.83 -10.37
CA ILE A 58 12.20 -18.66 -9.55
C ILE A 58 13.37 -19.00 -8.61
N ILE A 59 13.30 -20.15 -7.93
CA ILE A 59 14.33 -20.60 -7.01
C ILE A 59 15.63 -20.92 -7.75
N ASP A 60 15.57 -21.57 -8.91
CA ASP A 60 16.77 -21.91 -9.68
C ASP A 60 17.48 -20.65 -10.19
N VAL A 61 16.72 -19.64 -10.68
CA VAL A 61 17.27 -18.33 -11.04
C VAL A 61 17.88 -17.64 -9.82
N ALA A 62 17.21 -17.69 -8.67
CA ALA A 62 17.72 -17.13 -7.42
C ALA A 62 19.03 -17.79 -6.98
N ARG A 63 19.15 -19.12 -7.06
CA ARG A 63 20.39 -19.85 -6.74
C ARG A 63 21.55 -19.43 -7.67
N LEU A 64 21.27 -19.24 -8.94
CA LEU A 64 22.27 -18.90 -9.94
C LEU A 64 22.75 -17.44 -9.82
N LEU A 65 21.85 -16.49 -9.57
CA LEU A 65 22.17 -15.06 -9.57
C LEU A 65 22.55 -14.49 -8.20
N SER A 66 22.07 -15.06 -7.11
CA SER A 66 22.40 -14.61 -5.74
C SER A 66 23.89 -14.65 -5.42
N THR A 67 24.63 -15.61 -6.01
CA THR A 67 26.06 -15.84 -5.73
C THR A 67 27.00 -15.00 -6.60
N SER A 68 26.53 -14.50 -7.75
CA SER A 68 27.36 -13.81 -8.75
C SER A 68 27.25 -12.28 -8.65
N THR A 69 26.04 -11.75 -8.83
CA THR A 69 25.75 -10.31 -8.98
C THR A 69 24.76 -9.79 -7.94
N GLY A 70 24.02 -10.69 -7.28
CA GLY A 70 22.84 -10.38 -6.48
C GLY A 70 21.58 -10.42 -7.35
N LEU A 71 20.41 -10.68 -6.75
CA LEU A 71 19.11 -10.69 -7.45
C LEU A 71 18.07 -9.89 -6.65
N ALA A 72 17.32 -9.02 -7.32
CA ALA A 72 16.12 -8.39 -6.78
C ALA A 72 14.87 -9.11 -7.31
N VAL A 73 14.11 -9.75 -6.42
CA VAL A 73 12.81 -10.34 -6.74
C VAL A 73 11.72 -9.30 -6.44
N VAL A 74 11.01 -8.87 -7.49
CA VAL A 74 10.04 -7.77 -7.42
C VAL A 74 8.64 -8.34 -7.55
N ASP A 75 7.84 -8.28 -6.49
CA ASP A 75 6.46 -8.77 -6.49
C ASP A 75 5.45 -7.64 -6.68
N CYS A 76 4.97 -7.50 -7.92
CA CYS A 76 3.86 -6.64 -8.33
C CYS A 76 2.56 -7.42 -8.55
N SER A 77 2.46 -8.65 -8.00
CA SER A 77 1.23 -9.43 -8.03
C SER A 77 0.31 -9.08 -6.85
N ALA A 78 -0.80 -9.82 -6.72
CA ALA A 78 -1.68 -9.77 -5.56
C ALA A 78 -1.84 -11.17 -4.90
N SER A 79 -0.90 -12.09 -5.18
CA SER A 79 -1.00 -13.49 -4.74
C SER A 79 -0.49 -13.69 -3.31
N SER A 80 -1.17 -14.51 -2.52
CA SER A 80 -0.67 -14.99 -1.22
C SER A 80 0.22 -16.23 -1.34
N GLU A 81 0.19 -16.93 -2.47
CA GLU A 81 0.91 -18.21 -2.66
C GLU A 81 2.43 -18.02 -2.77
N ILE A 82 2.89 -16.78 -2.98
CA ILE A 82 4.30 -16.46 -3.17
C ILE A 82 5.09 -16.38 -1.85
N VAL A 83 4.43 -16.36 -0.69
CA VAL A 83 5.07 -16.14 0.62
C VAL A 83 6.20 -17.15 0.89
N ASP A 84 5.96 -18.43 0.62
CA ASP A 84 6.99 -19.47 0.81
C ASP A 84 8.17 -19.28 -0.14
N THR A 85 7.90 -18.93 -1.40
CA THR A 85 8.92 -18.64 -2.40
C THR A 85 9.76 -17.43 -1.98
N LEU A 86 9.14 -16.35 -1.48
CA LEU A 86 9.83 -15.16 -1.00
C LEU A 86 10.76 -15.48 0.18
N LYS A 87 10.31 -16.29 1.14
CA LYS A 87 11.17 -16.76 2.24
C LYS A 87 12.39 -17.52 1.72
N GLU A 88 12.20 -18.41 0.75
CA GLU A 88 13.30 -19.21 0.19
C GLU A 88 14.31 -18.34 -0.57
N VAL A 89 13.88 -17.43 -1.45
CA VAL A 89 14.80 -16.56 -2.19
C VAL A 89 15.57 -15.60 -1.27
N MET A 90 14.96 -15.14 -0.18
CA MET A 90 15.65 -14.33 0.83
C MET A 90 16.70 -15.16 1.58
N SER A 91 16.44 -16.44 1.85
CA SER A 91 17.43 -17.35 2.47
C SER A 91 18.65 -17.59 1.56
N LEU A 92 18.46 -17.50 0.25
CA LEU A 92 19.55 -17.55 -0.75
C LEU A 92 20.32 -16.22 -0.86
N GLY A 93 19.90 -15.17 -0.15
CA GLY A 93 20.56 -13.87 -0.15
C GLY A 93 20.05 -12.87 -1.17
N CYS A 94 18.93 -13.17 -1.84
CA CYS A 94 18.28 -12.21 -2.74
C CYS A 94 17.68 -11.04 -1.97
N CYS A 95 17.52 -9.91 -2.67
CA CYS A 95 16.69 -8.81 -2.21
C CYS A 95 15.26 -8.97 -2.72
N VAL A 96 14.30 -8.40 -2.00
CA VAL A 96 12.87 -8.47 -2.32
C VAL A 96 12.28 -7.07 -2.33
N VAL A 97 11.48 -6.74 -3.34
CA VAL A 97 10.69 -5.51 -3.43
C VAL A 97 9.22 -5.88 -3.58
N LEU A 98 8.34 -5.33 -2.75
CA LEU A 98 6.92 -5.67 -2.75
C LEU A 98 6.04 -4.45 -3.06
N ALA A 99 5.19 -4.56 -4.07
CA ALA A 99 3.92 -3.81 -4.13
C ALA A 99 2.74 -4.62 -3.58
N ASN A 100 2.94 -5.94 -3.41
CA ASN A 100 1.97 -6.86 -2.84
C ASN A 100 1.93 -6.76 -1.31
N LYS A 101 0.75 -6.45 -0.75
CA LYS A 101 0.53 -6.37 0.70
C LYS A 101 0.43 -7.75 1.37
N LYS A 102 0.02 -8.79 0.63
CA LYS A 102 -0.33 -10.11 1.21
C LYS A 102 0.83 -10.73 2.00
N PRO A 103 2.09 -10.72 1.53
CA PRO A 103 3.22 -11.23 2.31
C PRO A 103 3.50 -10.46 3.60
N LEU A 104 3.11 -9.19 3.69
CA LEU A 104 3.33 -8.36 4.87
C LEU A 104 2.18 -8.46 5.88
N THR A 105 1.04 -8.99 5.46
CA THR A 105 -0.17 -9.18 6.29
C THR A 105 -0.49 -10.66 6.54
N CYS A 106 0.46 -11.56 6.29
CA CYS A 106 0.34 -13.00 6.54
C CYS A 106 0.48 -13.32 8.05
N ALA A 107 0.53 -14.62 8.38
CA ALA A 107 0.82 -15.09 9.73
C ALA A 107 2.09 -14.43 10.29
N ILE A 108 2.10 -14.15 11.60
CA ILE A 108 3.16 -13.34 12.21
C ILE A 108 4.53 -14.02 12.07
N GLU A 109 4.59 -15.35 12.14
CA GLU A 109 5.81 -16.14 12.01
C GLU A 109 6.41 -16.05 10.61
N ASP A 110 5.56 -15.98 9.58
CA ASP A 110 6.02 -15.83 8.20
C ASP A 110 6.47 -14.40 7.92
N PHE A 111 5.73 -13.41 8.45
CA PHE A 111 6.13 -12.01 8.38
C PHE A 111 7.51 -11.80 9.04
N GLU A 112 7.71 -12.29 10.27
CA GLU A 112 8.98 -12.17 11.00
C GLU A 112 10.16 -12.78 10.22
N LYS A 113 9.94 -13.92 9.53
CA LYS A 113 10.95 -14.52 8.64
C LYS A 113 11.26 -13.66 7.42
N LEU A 114 10.24 -13.07 6.79
CA LEU A 114 10.42 -12.19 5.62
C LEU A 114 11.18 -10.92 6.00
N VAL A 115 10.92 -10.33 7.17
CA VAL A 115 11.56 -9.07 7.58
C VAL A 115 12.84 -9.26 8.40
N PHE A 116 13.25 -10.51 8.68
CA PHE A 116 14.45 -10.81 9.46
C PHE A 116 15.71 -10.12 8.92
N HIS A 117 15.86 -10.10 7.58
CA HIS A 117 16.90 -9.34 6.90
C HIS A 117 16.34 -8.03 6.34
N PHE A 118 15.88 -7.13 7.22
CA PHE A 118 15.18 -5.90 6.85
C PHE A 118 15.90 -5.04 5.79
N ARG A 119 17.25 -5.03 5.78
CA ARG A 119 18.04 -4.33 4.75
C ARG A 119 17.79 -4.83 3.32
N ARG A 120 17.42 -6.09 3.13
CA ARG A 120 17.20 -6.75 1.83
C ARG A 120 15.76 -6.70 1.34
N ILE A 121 14.84 -6.14 2.11
CA ILE A 121 13.43 -6.04 1.72
C ILE A 121 13.00 -4.58 1.65
N ARG A 122 12.21 -4.24 0.63
CA ARG A 122 11.54 -2.95 0.48
C ARG A 122 10.09 -3.17 0.08
N PHE A 123 9.23 -2.26 0.51
CA PHE A 123 7.79 -2.38 0.31
C PHE A 123 7.06 -1.04 0.43
N GLU A 124 7.69 0.04 0.00
CA GLU A 124 7.12 1.39 0.05
C GLU A 124 5.75 1.42 -0.63
N SER A 125 5.65 0.77 -1.78
CA SER A 125 4.43 0.73 -2.58
C SER A 125 3.26 -0.05 -2.01
N THR A 126 3.42 -0.65 -0.83
CA THR A 126 2.32 -1.30 -0.13
C THR A 126 1.44 -0.32 0.65
N VAL A 127 1.95 0.86 1.02
CA VAL A 127 1.23 1.90 1.76
C VAL A 127 1.48 3.27 1.13
N GLY A 128 0.49 3.80 0.42
CA GLY A 128 0.60 5.14 -0.19
C GLY A 128 1.18 5.15 -1.61
N ALA A 129 1.26 4.00 -2.29
CA ALA A 129 1.70 3.86 -3.69
C ALA A 129 3.15 4.33 -3.93
N GLY A 130 3.36 5.60 -4.29
CA GLY A 130 4.70 6.17 -4.48
C GLY A 130 5.11 7.13 -3.36
N LEU A 131 4.21 7.39 -2.41
CA LEU A 131 4.50 8.26 -1.26
C LEU A 131 5.54 7.61 -0.34
N PRO A 132 6.52 8.36 0.19
CA PRO A 132 7.59 7.82 1.03
C PRO A 132 7.14 7.58 2.48
N VAL A 133 6.06 6.82 2.69
CA VAL A 133 5.45 6.60 4.01
C VAL A 133 6.31 5.66 4.85
N ILE A 134 6.62 4.48 4.32
CA ILE A 134 7.40 3.42 4.96
C ILE A 134 8.83 3.90 5.22
N ALA A 135 9.46 4.56 4.24
CA ALA A 135 10.78 5.14 4.39
C ALA A 135 10.81 6.20 5.51
N SER A 136 9.81 7.08 5.57
CA SER A 136 9.72 8.10 6.62
C SER A 136 9.54 7.48 8.00
N VAL A 137 8.62 6.51 8.15
CA VAL A 137 8.40 5.79 9.41
C VAL A 137 9.67 5.06 9.84
N THR A 138 10.30 4.32 8.93
CA THR A 138 11.54 3.58 9.20
C THR A 138 12.67 4.50 9.62
N ARG A 139 12.82 5.66 8.95
CA ARG A 139 13.85 6.65 9.28
C ARG A 139 13.64 7.25 10.68
N ILE A 140 12.41 7.57 11.04
CA ILE A 140 12.05 8.08 12.38
C ILE A 140 12.42 7.02 13.44
N ILE A 141 11.99 5.77 13.25
CA ILE A 141 12.30 4.65 14.17
C ILE A 141 13.82 4.44 14.28
N ALA A 142 14.53 4.40 13.15
CA ALA A 142 15.98 4.16 13.12
C ALA A 142 16.78 5.26 13.84
N SER A 143 16.25 6.48 13.90
CA SER A 143 16.85 7.59 14.65
C SER A 143 16.59 7.53 16.17
N GLY A 144 15.81 6.56 16.64
CA GLY A 144 15.41 6.43 18.04
C GLY A 144 14.31 7.39 18.45
N ASP A 145 13.54 7.94 17.50
CA ASP A 145 12.43 8.84 17.77
C ASP A 145 11.10 8.07 17.88
N PRO A 146 10.51 7.91 19.08
CA PRO A 146 9.33 7.09 19.25
C PRO A 146 8.11 7.75 18.60
N ILE A 147 7.42 7.00 17.74
CA ILE A 147 6.15 7.39 17.12
C ILE A 147 5.03 7.13 18.11
N SER A 148 4.26 8.17 18.46
CA SER A 148 3.12 8.08 19.37
C SER A 148 1.82 7.77 18.64
N ARG A 149 1.66 8.30 17.41
CA ARG A 149 0.44 8.14 16.62
C ARG A 149 0.73 8.19 15.13
N ILE A 150 0.06 7.33 14.37
CA ILE A 150 -0.09 7.47 12.92
C ILE A 150 -1.58 7.55 12.60
N MET A 151 -1.99 8.55 11.83
CA MET A 151 -3.34 8.65 11.28
C MET A 151 -3.26 8.81 9.78
N GLY A 152 -4.08 8.10 9.00
CA GLY A 152 -4.02 8.24 7.56
C GLY A 152 -5.29 7.91 6.82
N SER A 153 -5.61 8.71 5.80
CA SER A 153 -6.57 8.35 4.76
C SER A 153 -5.79 7.65 3.65
N LEU A 154 -5.99 6.34 3.53
CA LEU A 154 -5.10 5.44 2.79
C LEU A 154 -5.79 4.75 1.61
N SER A 155 -7.00 5.18 1.23
CA SER A 155 -7.74 4.65 0.09
C SER A 155 -8.26 5.80 -0.76
N GLY A 156 -7.83 5.85 -2.02
CA GLY A 156 -8.31 6.86 -2.97
C GLY A 156 -9.81 6.74 -3.24
N THR A 157 -10.35 5.51 -3.29
CA THR A 157 -11.79 5.26 -3.44
C THR A 157 -12.58 5.85 -2.27
N LEU A 158 -12.16 5.54 -1.04
CA LEU A 158 -12.86 6.03 0.15
C LEU A 158 -12.63 7.53 0.36
N GLY A 159 -11.46 8.06 0.02
CA GLY A 159 -11.18 9.50 0.01
C GLY A 159 -12.12 10.26 -0.93
N TYR A 160 -12.32 9.74 -2.14
CA TYR A 160 -13.26 10.29 -3.11
C TYR A 160 -14.69 10.25 -2.55
N VAL A 161 -15.11 9.09 -2.03
CA VAL A 161 -16.47 8.94 -1.46
C VAL A 161 -16.69 9.95 -0.33
N MET A 162 -15.76 10.08 0.61
CA MET A 162 -15.89 11.04 1.72
C MET A 162 -15.90 12.49 1.27
N SER A 163 -15.11 12.84 0.23
CA SER A 163 -15.09 14.19 -0.34
C SER A 163 -16.43 14.57 -0.96
N GLU A 164 -17.05 13.64 -1.67
CA GLU A 164 -18.32 13.86 -2.36
C GLU A 164 -19.52 13.87 -1.39
N LEU A 165 -19.44 13.07 -0.33
CA LEU A 165 -20.40 13.11 0.79
C LEU A 165 -20.36 14.46 1.52
N GLU A 166 -19.16 15.02 1.73
CA GLU A 166 -19.01 16.37 2.31
C GLU A 166 -19.71 17.44 1.45
N ASP A 167 -19.76 17.25 0.14
CA ASP A 167 -20.47 18.13 -0.80
C ASP A 167 -21.99 17.88 -0.85
N GLY A 168 -22.51 17.01 0.04
CA GLY A 168 -23.94 16.76 0.23
C GLY A 168 -24.55 15.76 -0.75
N LYS A 169 -23.73 15.00 -1.49
CA LYS A 169 -24.24 13.98 -2.41
C LYS A 169 -24.66 12.71 -1.65
N PRO A 170 -25.76 12.03 -2.03
CA PRO A 170 -26.15 10.77 -1.39
C PRO A 170 -25.11 9.67 -1.58
N PHE A 171 -24.82 8.90 -0.52
CA PHE A 171 -23.81 7.84 -0.52
C PHE A 171 -23.95 6.86 -1.68
N SER A 172 -25.16 6.40 -1.95
CA SER A 172 -25.50 5.46 -3.02
C SER A 172 -25.15 6.00 -4.41
N GLN A 173 -25.39 7.30 -4.65
CA GLN A 173 -25.06 7.95 -5.91
C GLN A 173 -23.55 8.11 -6.06
N VAL A 174 -22.86 8.49 -4.99
CA VAL A 174 -21.40 8.66 -4.96
C VAL A 174 -20.68 7.34 -5.24
N VAL A 175 -21.09 6.24 -4.62
CA VAL A 175 -20.50 4.92 -4.87
C VAL A 175 -20.74 4.44 -6.31
N LYS A 176 -21.95 4.66 -6.85
CA LYS A 176 -22.25 4.36 -8.25
C LYS A 176 -21.38 5.19 -9.20
N ALA A 177 -21.23 6.48 -8.94
CA ALA A 177 -20.37 7.37 -9.71
C ALA A 177 -18.90 6.92 -9.65
N ALA A 178 -18.39 6.59 -8.45
CA ALA A 178 -17.03 6.07 -8.28
C ALA A 178 -16.80 4.81 -9.11
N LYS A 179 -17.77 3.88 -9.14
CA LYS A 179 -17.71 2.68 -9.99
C LYS A 179 -17.69 3.04 -11.48
N SER A 180 -18.56 3.94 -11.93
CA SER A 180 -18.61 4.38 -13.33
C SER A 180 -17.32 5.09 -13.79
N LEU A 181 -16.66 5.81 -12.89
CA LEU A 181 -15.36 6.45 -13.13
C LEU A 181 -14.17 5.49 -13.04
N GLY A 182 -14.41 4.22 -12.65
CA GLY A 182 -13.36 3.22 -12.48
C GLY A 182 -12.48 3.45 -11.25
N PHE A 183 -12.98 4.16 -10.23
CA PHE A 183 -12.27 4.36 -8.97
C PHE A 183 -12.40 3.17 -8.01
N THR A 184 -13.43 2.35 -8.18
CA THR A 184 -13.65 1.16 -7.33
C THR A 184 -13.08 -0.10 -7.98
N GLU A 185 -12.91 -1.14 -7.17
CA GLU A 185 -12.82 -2.51 -7.66
C GLU A 185 -14.11 -2.93 -8.41
N PRO A 186 -14.11 -4.05 -9.18
CA PRO A 186 -15.29 -4.53 -9.89
C PRO A 186 -16.52 -4.66 -8.99
N ASP A 187 -16.33 -5.10 -7.74
CA ASP A 187 -17.31 -4.98 -6.67
C ASP A 187 -16.89 -3.87 -5.69
N PRO A 188 -17.62 -2.73 -5.62
CA PRO A 188 -17.30 -1.64 -4.69
C PRO A 188 -17.27 -2.05 -3.22
N ARG A 189 -17.89 -3.18 -2.85
CA ARG A 189 -17.87 -3.69 -1.47
C ARG A 189 -16.47 -4.10 -1.03
N ASP A 190 -15.55 -4.37 -1.95
CA ASP A 190 -14.16 -4.65 -1.62
C ASP A 190 -13.47 -3.40 -1.05
N ASP A 191 -13.74 -2.22 -1.62
CA ASP A 191 -13.28 -0.93 -1.10
C ASP A 191 -14.02 -0.54 0.19
N LEU A 192 -15.35 -0.59 0.15
CA LEU A 192 -16.24 -0.14 1.24
C LEU A 192 -16.12 -0.98 2.51
N SER A 193 -15.56 -2.19 2.42
CA SER A 193 -15.28 -3.04 3.58
C SER A 193 -14.21 -2.47 4.52
N GLY A 194 -13.33 -1.59 4.00
CA GLY A 194 -12.17 -1.08 4.75
C GLY A 194 -10.97 -2.03 4.79
N MET A 195 -11.06 -3.23 4.21
CA MET A 195 -10.03 -4.25 4.38
C MET A 195 -8.69 -3.91 3.69
N ASP A 196 -8.69 -3.12 2.61
CA ASP A 196 -7.44 -2.61 2.03
C ASP A 196 -6.74 -1.64 2.99
N VAL A 197 -7.50 -0.73 3.61
CA VAL A 197 -6.99 0.21 4.62
C VAL A 197 -6.50 -0.55 5.86
N ALA A 198 -7.21 -1.59 6.30
CA ALA A 198 -6.79 -2.45 7.41
C ALA A 198 -5.46 -3.16 7.13
N ARG A 199 -5.23 -3.65 5.90
CA ARG A 199 -3.94 -4.24 5.51
C ARG A 199 -2.81 -3.22 5.57
N LYS A 200 -3.04 -2.00 5.06
CA LYS A 200 -2.07 -0.91 5.14
C LYS A 200 -1.76 -0.52 6.59
N GLY A 201 -2.80 -0.43 7.43
CA GLY A 201 -2.67 -0.20 8.87
C GLY A 201 -1.87 -1.30 9.57
N LEU A 202 -2.09 -2.58 9.22
CA LEU A 202 -1.34 -3.70 9.78
C LEU A 202 0.16 -3.62 9.44
N ILE A 203 0.49 -3.26 8.21
CA ILE A 203 1.89 -3.09 7.78
C ILE A 203 2.58 -2.01 8.64
N LEU A 204 1.93 -0.86 8.80
CA LEU A 204 2.45 0.23 9.63
C LEU A 204 2.54 -0.16 11.12
N ALA A 205 1.54 -0.84 11.67
CA ALA A 205 1.57 -1.30 13.06
C ALA A 205 2.71 -2.31 13.31
N ARG A 206 2.94 -3.24 12.36
CA ARG A 206 4.06 -4.20 12.42
C ARG A 206 5.42 -3.50 12.31
N LEU A 207 5.54 -2.44 11.50
CA LEU A 207 6.75 -1.60 11.45
C LEU A 207 7.08 -0.93 12.79
N LEU A 208 6.06 -0.55 13.57
CA LEU A 208 6.24 -0.06 14.94
C LEU A 208 6.65 -1.16 15.94
N GLY A 209 6.86 -2.39 15.48
CA GLY A 209 7.25 -3.53 16.30
C GLY A 209 6.08 -4.26 16.97
N TRP A 210 4.83 -3.95 16.62
CA TRP A 210 3.66 -4.59 17.24
C TRP A 210 3.37 -5.95 16.63
N LYS A 211 3.24 -6.96 17.49
CA LYS A 211 2.82 -8.31 17.09
C LYS A 211 1.31 -8.37 16.95
N MET A 212 0.82 -8.03 15.76
CA MET A 212 -0.61 -7.99 15.43
C MET A 212 -0.93 -8.81 14.18
N SER A 213 -2.18 -9.22 14.09
CA SER A 213 -2.83 -9.84 12.94
C SER A 213 -3.99 -8.96 12.45
N LEU A 214 -4.57 -9.29 11.30
CA LEU A 214 -5.74 -8.56 10.78
C LEU A 214 -6.95 -8.63 11.72
N ASN A 215 -7.10 -9.73 12.46
CA ASN A 215 -8.22 -9.92 13.39
C ASN A 215 -8.14 -9.02 14.62
N ASP A 216 -6.95 -8.50 14.93
CA ASP A 216 -6.73 -7.57 16.04
C ASP A 216 -7.09 -6.12 15.66
N ILE A 217 -7.36 -5.85 14.38
CA ILE A 217 -7.74 -4.52 13.89
C ILE A 217 -9.25 -4.36 13.95
N LYS A 218 -9.71 -3.31 14.62
CA LYS A 218 -11.12 -2.92 14.57
C LYS A 218 -11.40 -2.24 13.23
N VAL A 219 -12.20 -2.87 12.38
CA VAL A 219 -12.59 -2.35 11.07
C VAL A 219 -14.08 -2.02 11.05
N GLU A 220 -14.43 -0.79 10.73
CA GLU A 220 -15.80 -0.34 10.46
C GLU A 220 -16.08 -0.44 8.95
N SER A 221 -16.91 -1.40 8.55
CA SER A 221 -17.41 -1.48 7.17
C SER A 221 -18.43 -0.36 6.91
N LEU A 222 -18.46 0.17 5.69
CA LEU A 222 -19.46 1.15 5.24
C LEU A 222 -20.79 0.51 4.80
N TYR A 223 -20.91 -0.81 4.94
CA TYR A 223 -22.15 -1.55 4.76
C TYR A 223 -22.27 -2.62 5.85
N PRO A 224 -23.50 -2.96 6.29
CA PRO A 224 -23.73 -4.00 7.28
C PRO A 224 -23.56 -5.40 6.66
N SER A 225 -23.35 -6.43 7.48
CA SER A 225 -23.02 -7.79 7.01
C SER A 225 -24.02 -8.37 6.00
N GLU A 226 -25.29 -8.02 6.13
CA GLU A 226 -26.41 -8.42 5.28
C GLU A 226 -26.21 -7.98 3.83
N PHE A 227 -25.40 -6.94 3.58
CA PHE A 227 -25.14 -6.37 2.26
C PHE A 227 -23.80 -6.88 1.68
N GLY A 228 -23.09 -7.73 2.43
CA GLY A 228 -21.79 -8.26 2.04
C GLY A 228 -21.84 -9.19 0.81
N PRO A 229 -20.68 -9.44 0.18
CA PRO A 229 -20.58 -10.30 -1.01
C PRO A 229 -21.15 -11.71 -0.85
N GLY A 230 -21.16 -12.27 0.37
CA GLY A 230 -21.74 -13.58 0.65
C GLY A 230 -23.27 -13.59 0.79
N SER A 231 -23.92 -12.42 0.88
CA SER A 231 -25.36 -12.30 1.16
C SER A 231 -26.17 -11.84 -0.05
N MET A 232 -25.57 -11.06 -0.96
CA MET A 232 -26.24 -10.60 -2.18
C MET A 232 -25.25 -10.35 -3.32
N THR A 233 -25.74 -10.36 -4.56
CA THR A 233 -24.92 -10.02 -5.73
C THR A 233 -24.61 -8.52 -5.77
N THR A 234 -23.57 -8.15 -6.51
CA THR A 234 -23.15 -6.76 -6.68
C THR A 234 -24.26 -5.91 -7.33
N GLU A 235 -25.03 -6.50 -8.26
CA GLU A 235 -26.15 -5.86 -8.95
C GLU A 235 -27.28 -5.54 -7.98
N VAL A 236 -27.63 -6.46 -7.08
CA VAL A 236 -28.65 -6.23 -6.04
C VAL A 236 -28.17 -5.16 -5.05
N PHE A 237 -26.91 -5.23 -4.63
CA PHE A 237 -26.31 -4.25 -3.73
C PHE A 237 -26.42 -2.82 -4.30
N LEU A 238 -25.95 -2.63 -5.54
CA LEU A 238 -25.97 -1.33 -6.21
C LEU A 238 -27.40 -0.92 -6.63
N GLY A 239 -28.24 -1.87 -6.99
CA GLY A 239 -29.59 -1.62 -7.49
C GLY A 239 -30.54 -1.09 -6.43
N SER A 240 -30.52 -1.67 -5.22
CA SER A 240 -31.53 -1.39 -4.19
C SER A 240 -31.00 -1.32 -2.76
N ALA A 241 -30.00 -2.12 -2.37
CA ALA A 241 -29.58 -2.18 -0.96
C ALA A 241 -28.84 -0.90 -0.53
N ILE A 242 -27.91 -0.40 -1.35
CA ILE A 242 -27.03 0.72 -0.98
C ILE A 242 -27.79 2.02 -0.67
N SER A 243 -28.92 2.28 -1.32
CA SER A 243 -29.74 3.47 -1.05
C SER A 243 -30.36 3.49 0.34
N GLN A 244 -30.47 2.33 1.00
CA GLN A 244 -30.95 2.25 2.40
C GLN A 244 -29.93 2.86 3.39
N LEU A 245 -28.67 3.01 2.97
CA LEU A 245 -27.60 3.56 3.82
C LEU A 245 -27.53 5.08 3.78
N ASP A 246 -28.13 5.72 2.76
CA ASP A 246 -28.01 7.16 2.49
C ASP A 246 -28.35 8.01 3.70
N LYS A 247 -29.53 7.78 4.30
CA LYS A 247 -30.00 8.55 5.46
C LYS A 247 -29.03 8.46 6.64
N SER A 248 -28.58 7.25 6.97
CA SER A 248 -27.70 7.03 8.13
C SER A 248 -26.32 7.70 7.95
N ILE A 249 -25.81 7.75 6.71
CA ILE A 249 -24.53 8.38 6.40
C ILE A 249 -24.68 9.89 6.34
N GLU A 250 -25.76 10.40 5.74
CA GLU A 250 -26.10 11.82 5.71
C GLU A 250 -26.23 12.40 7.13
N GLU A 251 -26.89 11.69 8.05
CA GLU A 251 -27.01 12.07 9.46
C GLU A 251 -25.61 12.20 10.12
N ARG A 252 -24.69 11.29 9.84
CA ARG A 252 -23.31 11.33 10.37
C ARG A 252 -22.50 12.49 9.79
N VAL A 253 -22.62 12.74 8.48
CA VAL A 253 -21.96 13.87 7.81
C VAL A 253 -22.48 15.18 8.36
N THR A 254 -23.80 15.32 8.53
CA THR A 254 -24.44 16.51 9.09
C THR A 254 -24.02 16.73 10.55
N ALA A 255 -23.97 15.67 11.35
CA ALA A 255 -23.50 15.72 12.73
C ALA A 255 -22.04 16.20 12.83
N ALA A 256 -21.15 15.70 11.98
CA ALA A 256 -19.76 16.16 11.91
C ALA A 256 -19.69 17.65 11.52
N SER A 257 -20.40 18.03 10.46
CA SER A 257 -20.45 19.40 9.94
C SER A 257 -20.93 20.40 10.98
N SER A 258 -21.95 20.04 11.79
CA SER A 258 -22.48 20.89 12.87
C SER A 258 -21.45 21.27 13.94
N LYS A 259 -20.35 20.50 14.05
CA LYS A 259 -19.24 20.73 14.98
C LYS A 259 -18.01 21.37 14.32
N GLY A 260 -18.11 21.80 13.06
CA GLY A 260 -16.96 22.28 12.28
C GLY A 260 -16.01 21.17 11.81
N ASN A 261 -16.46 19.92 11.86
CA ASN A 261 -15.69 18.75 11.42
C ASN A 261 -16.17 18.25 10.05
N VAL A 262 -15.36 17.40 9.43
CA VAL A 262 -15.71 16.63 8.24
C VAL A 262 -15.55 15.15 8.54
N LEU A 263 -16.32 14.31 7.85
CA LEU A 263 -16.20 12.87 8.00
C LEU A 263 -15.10 12.35 7.07
N ARG A 264 -14.17 11.55 7.61
CA ARG A 264 -13.09 10.91 6.83
C ARG A 264 -12.99 9.44 7.22
N TYR A 265 -12.71 8.60 6.22
CA TYR A 265 -12.38 7.20 6.45
C TYR A 265 -10.87 7.07 6.64
N VAL A 266 -10.43 6.71 7.84
CA VAL A 266 -9.02 6.74 8.23
C VAL A 266 -8.59 5.48 8.95
N CYS A 267 -7.30 5.18 8.88
CA CYS A 267 -6.60 4.30 9.78
C CYS A 267 -6.01 5.13 10.93
N VAL A 268 -6.19 4.68 12.17
CA VAL A 268 -5.61 5.27 13.38
C VAL A 268 -4.79 4.20 14.09
N ILE A 269 -3.51 4.47 14.30
CA ILE A 269 -2.56 3.63 15.01
C ILE A 269 -2.05 4.42 16.21
N GLU A 270 -2.47 4.04 17.41
CA GLU A 270 -2.16 4.75 18.65
C GLU A 270 -2.33 3.79 19.83
N ASN A 271 -1.54 3.95 20.90
CA ASN A 271 -1.71 3.20 22.15
C ASN A 271 -1.78 1.66 21.95
N SER A 272 -0.93 1.10 21.09
CA SER A 272 -0.92 -0.33 20.74
C SER A 272 -2.23 -0.85 20.15
N ARG A 273 -3.03 0.02 19.53
CA ARG A 273 -4.28 -0.32 18.85
C ARG A 273 -4.24 0.20 17.41
N CYS A 274 -4.83 -0.57 16.51
CA CYS A 274 -5.07 -0.16 15.13
C CYS A 274 -6.58 -0.22 14.87
N GLN A 275 -7.15 0.89 14.42
CA GLN A 275 -8.56 1.01 14.09
C GLN A 275 -8.70 1.62 12.70
N VAL A 276 -9.73 1.20 11.97
CA VAL A 276 -10.04 1.66 10.63
C VAL A 276 -11.53 1.95 10.57
N GLY A 277 -11.89 3.15 10.15
CA GLY A 277 -13.30 3.54 10.10
C GLY A 277 -13.50 5.03 9.87
N LEU A 278 -14.75 5.46 10.01
CA LEU A 278 -15.14 6.84 9.88
C LEU A 278 -14.78 7.61 11.16
N GLN A 279 -14.11 8.75 10.98
CA GLN A 279 -13.74 9.66 12.05
C GLN A 279 -14.22 11.07 11.73
N GLU A 280 -14.67 11.79 12.76
CA GLU A 280 -14.91 13.23 12.67
C GLU A 280 -13.57 13.95 12.79
N ILE A 281 -13.16 14.65 11.74
CA ILE A 281 -11.86 15.31 11.64
C ILE A 281 -12.08 16.82 11.53
N PRO A 282 -11.33 17.66 12.28
CA PRO A 282 -11.42 19.12 12.13
C PRO A 282 -11.19 19.54 10.69
N LYS A 283 -12.09 20.36 10.13
CA LYS A 283 -12.07 20.74 8.71
C LYS A 283 -10.76 21.40 8.29
N ASP A 284 -10.15 22.17 9.20
CA ASP A 284 -8.91 22.89 8.95
C ASP A 284 -7.63 22.06 9.18
N SER A 285 -7.74 20.80 9.60
CA SER A 285 -6.57 19.89 9.72
C SER A 285 -6.09 19.40 8.35
N PRO A 286 -4.86 18.86 8.23
CA PRO A 286 -4.38 18.28 6.98
C PRO A 286 -5.31 17.19 6.42
N LEU A 287 -5.79 16.26 7.25
CA LEU A 287 -6.79 15.27 6.84
C LEU A 287 -8.16 15.87 6.52
N GLY A 288 -8.57 16.93 7.22
CA GLY A 288 -9.85 17.61 7.00
C GLY A 288 -9.90 18.37 5.66
N ARG A 289 -8.75 18.88 5.19
CA ARG A 289 -8.64 19.58 3.91
C ARG A 289 -8.49 18.64 2.72
N LEU A 290 -8.33 17.33 2.96
CA LEU A 290 -8.19 16.34 1.90
C LEU A 290 -9.41 16.38 0.96
N ARG A 291 -9.14 16.34 -0.35
CA ARG A 291 -10.14 16.30 -1.41
C ARG A 291 -9.74 15.29 -2.48
N GLY A 292 -10.74 14.70 -3.14
CA GLY A 292 -10.52 13.74 -4.21
C GLY A 292 -9.95 12.42 -3.70
N SER A 293 -9.04 11.83 -4.47
CA SER A 293 -8.49 10.48 -4.23
C SER A 293 -7.06 10.46 -3.70
N ASP A 294 -6.55 11.63 -3.26
CA ASP A 294 -5.25 11.71 -2.60
C ASP A 294 -5.25 10.91 -1.29
N ASN A 295 -4.11 10.33 -0.95
CA ASN A 295 -3.85 9.82 0.39
C ASN A 295 -3.11 10.85 1.22
N VAL A 296 -3.35 10.84 2.52
CA VAL A 296 -2.64 11.64 3.52
C VAL A 296 -2.27 10.75 4.69
N VAL A 297 -1.04 10.90 5.18
CA VAL A 297 -0.58 10.27 6.43
C VAL A 297 0.02 11.33 7.33
N GLU A 298 -0.48 11.40 8.57
CA GLU A 298 0.05 12.21 9.65
C GLU A 298 0.81 11.30 10.64
N ILE A 299 2.08 11.63 10.90
CA ILE A 299 2.95 10.89 11.81
C ILE A 299 3.33 11.82 12.97
N CYS A 300 2.89 11.46 14.17
CA CYS A 300 3.25 12.14 15.41
C CYS A 300 4.36 11.33 16.11
N SER A 301 5.45 12.00 16.48
CA SER A 301 6.55 11.42 17.27
C SER A 301 6.96 12.39 18.38
N ARG A 302 8.00 12.06 19.16
CA ARG A 302 8.58 13.01 20.12
C ARG A 302 9.09 14.28 19.40
N CYS A 303 9.72 14.17 18.24
CA CYS A 303 10.16 15.34 17.47
C CYS A 303 9.01 16.07 16.76
N TYR A 304 7.96 15.34 16.37
CA TYR A 304 6.79 15.86 15.64
C TYR A 304 5.53 15.94 16.52
N ALA A 305 5.68 16.28 17.81
CA ALA A 305 4.57 16.27 18.76
C ALA A 305 3.57 17.42 18.55
N ASN A 306 4.08 18.62 18.25
CA ASN A 306 3.26 19.82 18.06
C ASN A 306 2.79 20.03 16.62
N SER A 307 3.58 19.51 15.66
CA SER A 307 3.29 19.59 14.24
C SER A 307 3.65 18.22 13.64
N PRO A 308 2.66 17.38 13.29
CA PRO A 308 2.93 16.07 12.75
C PRO A 308 3.64 16.17 11.40
N LEU A 309 4.45 15.17 11.08
CA LEU A 309 4.93 15.00 9.71
C LEU A 309 3.73 14.60 8.84
N VAL A 310 3.43 15.40 7.82
CA VAL A 310 2.33 15.17 6.88
C VAL A 310 2.91 14.77 5.53
N ILE A 311 2.48 13.63 5.01
CA ILE A 311 2.82 13.14 3.67
C ILE A 311 1.52 13.05 2.88
N GLN A 312 1.43 13.78 1.77
CA GLN A 312 0.25 13.84 0.92
C GLN A 312 0.60 13.65 -0.56
N GLY A 313 -0.28 12.95 -1.27
CA GLY A 313 -0.32 12.94 -2.73
C GLY A 313 -1.10 11.73 -3.25
N ALA A 314 -0.94 11.43 -4.55
CA ALA A 314 -1.65 10.33 -5.19
C ALA A 314 -1.34 8.99 -4.50
N GLY A 315 -2.35 8.41 -3.86
CA GLY A 315 -2.24 7.20 -3.05
C GLY A 315 -2.50 5.89 -3.78
N ALA A 316 -2.75 5.97 -5.08
CA ALA A 316 -3.08 4.88 -5.97
C ALA A 316 -2.65 5.23 -7.41
N GLY A 317 -2.80 4.27 -8.33
CA GLY A 317 -2.45 4.43 -9.73
C GLY A 317 -1.23 3.62 -10.12
N ASN A 318 -1.30 2.98 -11.29
CA ASN A 318 -0.27 2.06 -11.76
C ASN A 318 1.09 2.74 -11.94
N ASP A 319 1.09 3.97 -12.44
CA ASP A 319 2.30 4.74 -12.71
C ASP A 319 3.00 5.17 -11.42
N THR A 320 2.28 5.83 -10.51
CA THR A 320 2.79 6.25 -9.19
C THR A 320 3.30 5.07 -8.37
N THR A 321 2.57 3.95 -8.38
CA THR A 321 2.99 2.72 -7.67
C THR A 321 4.24 2.13 -8.31
N ALA A 322 4.33 2.09 -9.64
CA ALA A 322 5.52 1.60 -10.33
C ALA A 322 6.77 2.46 -10.06
N ALA A 323 6.61 3.78 -9.95
CA ALA A 323 7.68 4.68 -9.57
C ALA A 323 8.19 4.39 -8.15
N GLY A 324 7.30 4.13 -7.20
CA GLY A 324 7.67 3.70 -5.85
C GLY A 324 8.42 2.37 -5.83
N VAL A 325 7.95 1.38 -6.60
CA VAL A 325 8.65 0.09 -6.76
C VAL A 325 10.05 0.29 -7.36
N LEU A 326 10.20 1.18 -8.35
CA LEU A 326 11.49 1.48 -8.94
C LEU A 326 12.44 2.15 -7.94
N ALA A 327 11.93 3.08 -7.12
CA ALA A 327 12.70 3.69 -6.04
C ALA A 327 13.17 2.64 -5.03
N ASP A 328 12.30 1.71 -4.63
CA ASP A 328 12.65 0.59 -3.75
C ASP A 328 13.76 -0.31 -4.32
N ILE A 329 13.77 -0.53 -5.65
CA ILE A 329 14.86 -1.27 -6.31
C ILE A 329 16.17 -0.49 -6.23
N ILE A 330 16.15 0.82 -6.48
CA ILE A 330 17.33 1.69 -6.44
C ILE A 330 17.87 1.80 -5.01
N ASP A 331 17.01 1.85 -3.99
CA ASP A 331 17.38 1.88 -2.57
C ASP A 331 18.15 0.64 -2.11
N LEU A 332 18.15 -0.43 -2.91
CA LEU A 332 18.90 -1.65 -2.65
C LEU A 332 20.25 -1.68 -3.39
N GLN A 333 20.56 -0.71 -4.24
CA GLN A 333 21.74 -0.72 -5.13
C GLN A 333 23.07 -0.98 -4.42
N ASP A 334 23.20 -0.54 -3.16
CA ASP A 334 24.44 -0.73 -2.39
C ASP A 334 24.68 -2.16 -1.94
N LEU A 335 23.70 -3.05 -2.11
CA LEU A 335 23.82 -4.47 -1.83
C LEU A 335 24.28 -5.28 -3.06
N PHE A 336 24.35 -4.65 -4.23
CA PHE A 336 24.73 -5.28 -5.49
C PHE A 336 26.16 -4.89 -5.89
N LYS A 337 26.81 -5.78 -6.62
CA LYS A 337 28.18 -5.62 -7.12
C LYS A 337 28.19 -5.03 -8.51
#